data_AF-A0A2S2QQF1-F1
#
_entry.id   AF-A0A2S2QQF1-F1
#
_cell.length_a   1.000
_cell.length_b   1.000
_cell.length_c   1.000
_cell.angle_alpha   90.00
_cell.angle_beta   90.00
_cell.angle_gamma   90.00
#
_symmetry.space_group_name_H-M   'P 1'
#
loop_
_entity.id
_entity.type
_entity.pdbx_description
1 polymer ?
#
loop_
_entity_poly.entity_id
_entity_poly.type
_entity_poly.pdbx_seq_one_letter_code
_entity_poly.pdbx_strand_id
1 'polypeptide(L)'
;ISTNFGFLVDTISKLETSKMPLTESLEIVDKAIKQLERVPGEIGVLTNSKLKNVLEKNTGFNTVMSIRYILLNKTSNNNYSEIEYTPKEIMCMKYAPVTSVDVERSFSRYKAMLRPNRRHFTFENFKLYVVSNCFPHEDYDDSE
;
A
#
# COMPACT_ATOMS: atom_id res chain seq x y z
N ILE A 1 -2.28 -4.17 -23.79
CA ILE A 1 -1.00 -3.86 -23.11
C ILE A 1 0.11 -4.40 -23.99
N SER A 2 1.08 -3.58 -24.44
CA SER A 2 2.19 -4.10 -25.26
C SER A 2 3.01 -5.12 -24.46
N THR A 3 3.68 -6.05 -25.13
CA THR A 3 4.43 -7.17 -24.53
C THR A 3 5.38 -6.74 -23.41
N ASN A 4 5.89 -5.51 -23.44
CA ASN A 4 6.82 -4.95 -22.45
C ASN A 4 6.16 -4.53 -21.12
N PHE A 5 4.84 -4.45 -21.04
CA PHE A 5 4.12 -3.97 -19.84
C PHE A 5 3.19 -5.03 -19.23
N GLY A 6 3.17 -6.26 -19.76
CA GLY A 6 2.30 -7.33 -19.25
C GLY A 6 2.52 -7.65 -17.77
N PHE A 7 3.77 -7.55 -17.29
CA PHE A 7 4.14 -7.79 -15.90
C PHE A 7 3.45 -6.87 -14.89
N LEU A 8 2.96 -5.70 -15.32
CA LEU A 8 2.28 -4.76 -14.43
C LEU A 8 0.99 -5.35 -13.88
N VAL A 9 0.28 -6.16 -14.67
CA VAL A 9 -0.95 -6.83 -14.22
C VAL A 9 -0.63 -7.75 -13.05
N ASP A 10 0.36 -8.64 -13.21
CA ASP A 10 0.77 -9.57 -12.15
C ASP A 10 1.32 -8.82 -10.92
N THR A 11 2.04 -7.71 -11.15
CA THR A 11 2.59 -6.88 -10.06
C THR A 11 1.47 -6.24 -9.25
N ILE A 12 0.48 -5.64 -9.91
CA ILE A 12 -0.67 -5.00 -9.26
C ILE A 12 -1.47 -6.06 -8.48
N SER A 13 -1.77 -7.20 -9.10
CA SER A 13 -2.50 -8.28 -8.41
C SER A 13 -1.77 -8.81 -7.18
N LYS A 14 -0.43 -8.87 -7.19
CA LYS A 14 0.35 -9.22 -6.00
C LYS A 14 0.24 -8.14 -4.92
N LEU A 15 0.31 -6.87 -5.28
CA LEU A 15 0.20 -5.74 -4.35
C LEU A 15 -1.23 -5.52 -3.82
N GLU A 16 -2.23 -6.13 -4.44
CA GLU A 16 -3.61 -6.16 -3.96
C GLU A 16 -3.84 -7.23 -2.87
N THR A 17 -2.89 -8.16 -2.66
CA THR A 17 -3.00 -9.16 -1.60
C THR A 17 -2.84 -8.52 -0.21
N SER A 18 -3.61 -9.01 0.76
CA SER A 18 -3.53 -8.54 2.15
C SER A 18 -2.44 -9.28 2.93
N LYS A 19 -2.05 -8.72 4.09
CA LYS A 19 -1.12 -9.34 5.07
C LYS A 19 0.34 -9.48 4.62
N MET A 20 0.73 -8.86 3.51
CA MET A 20 2.12 -8.81 3.07
C MET A 20 2.93 -7.80 3.91
N PRO A 21 4.15 -8.14 4.36
CA PRO A 21 5.04 -7.17 5.01
C PRO A 21 5.36 -5.98 4.09
N LEU A 22 5.51 -4.80 4.68
CA LEU A 22 5.90 -3.57 3.97
C LEU A 22 7.21 -3.75 3.19
N THR A 23 8.16 -4.50 3.76
CA THR A 23 9.45 -4.76 3.13
C THR A 23 9.34 -5.57 1.84
N GLU A 24 8.42 -6.54 1.80
CA GLU A 24 8.19 -7.41 0.64
C GLU A 24 7.39 -6.68 -0.44
N SER A 25 6.34 -5.95 -0.06
CA SER A 25 5.55 -5.15 -1.01
C SER A 25 6.40 -4.09 -1.70
N LEU A 26 7.30 -3.40 -0.98
CA LEU A 26 8.23 -2.45 -1.59
C LEU A 26 9.29 -3.11 -2.46
N GLU A 27 9.66 -4.37 -2.20
CA GLU A 27 10.54 -5.12 -3.10
C GLU A 27 9.84 -5.43 -4.43
N ILE A 28 8.54 -5.73 -4.41
CA ILE A 28 7.74 -5.90 -5.63
C ILE A 28 7.70 -4.59 -6.42
N VAL A 29 7.51 -3.45 -5.74
CA VAL A 29 7.57 -2.12 -6.36
C VAL A 29 8.94 -1.84 -6.98
N ASP A 30 10.04 -2.12 -6.26
CA ASP A 30 11.41 -1.94 -6.79
C ASP A 30 11.64 -2.77 -8.06
N LYS A 31 11.16 -4.03 -8.08
CA LYS A 31 11.27 -4.90 -9.25
C LYS A 31 10.49 -4.33 -10.43
N ALA A 32 9.29 -3.80 -10.19
CA ALA A 32 8.47 -3.16 -11.22
C ALA A 32 9.14 -1.90 -11.79
N ILE A 33 9.69 -1.03 -10.93
CA ILE A 33 10.45 0.16 -11.33
C ILE A 33 11.61 -0.24 -12.24
N LYS A 34 12.44 -1.21 -11.82
CA LYS A 34 13.58 -1.69 -12.62
C LYS A 34 13.17 -2.28 -13.97
N GLN A 35 12.00 -2.90 -14.06
CA GLN A 35 11.49 -3.41 -15.33
C GLN A 35 11.00 -2.28 -16.24
N LEU A 36 10.32 -1.26 -15.70
CA LEU A 36 9.92 -0.07 -16.45
C LEU A 36 11.14 0.68 -16.99
N GLU A 37 12.20 0.81 -16.20
CA GLU A 37 13.45 1.46 -16.60
C GLU A 37 14.13 0.80 -17.80
N ARG A 38 13.90 -0.50 -18.01
CA ARG A 38 14.49 -1.29 -19.10
C ARG A 38 13.67 -1.28 -20.38
N VAL A 39 12.47 -0.69 -20.39
CA VAL A 39 11.62 -0.68 -21.59
C VAL A 39 12.29 0.17 -22.68
N PRO A 40 12.59 -0.40 -23.86
CA PRO A 40 13.26 0.34 -24.92
C PRO A 40 12.29 1.18 -25.76
N GLY A 41 12.86 2.08 -26.58
CA GLY A 41 12.13 2.88 -27.55
C GLY A 41 11.49 4.15 -26.95
N GLU A 42 10.84 4.92 -27.82
CA GLU A 42 10.25 6.22 -27.47
C GLU A 42 9.20 6.10 -26.35
N ILE A 43 8.38 5.05 -26.39
CA ILE A 43 7.38 4.74 -25.35
C ILE A 43 8.07 4.47 -24.00
N GLY A 44 9.22 3.79 -24.00
CA GLY A 44 10.01 3.55 -22.79
C GLY A 44 10.57 4.84 -22.20
N VAL A 45 11.10 5.73 -23.02
CA VAL A 45 11.58 7.07 -22.60
C VAL A 45 10.46 7.89 -21.98
N LEU A 46 9.28 7.93 -22.63
CA LEU A 46 8.11 8.63 -22.10
C LEU A 46 7.63 8.03 -20.77
N THR A 47 7.60 6.70 -20.67
CA THR A 47 7.19 5.99 -19.46
C THR A 47 8.14 6.27 -18.30
N ASN A 48 9.46 6.22 -18.53
CA ASN A 48 10.46 6.52 -17.51
C ASN A 48 10.40 7.97 -17.05
N SER A 49 10.13 8.90 -17.96
CA SER A 49 9.96 10.31 -17.62
C SER A 49 8.75 10.51 -16.71
N LYS A 50 7.64 9.81 -16.99
CA LYS A 50 6.45 9.82 -16.14
C LYS A 50 6.70 9.14 -14.78
N LEU A 51 7.41 8.02 -14.76
CA LEU A 51 7.75 7.29 -13.54
C LEU A 51 8.56 8.18 -12.58
N LYS A 52 9.61 8.83 -13.07
CA LYS A 52 10.42 9.77 -12.28
C LYS A 52 9.58 10.90 -11.69
N ASN A 53 8.77 11.56 -12.52
CA ASN A 53 7.87 12.64 -12.07
C ASN A 53 6.88 12.18 -10.99
N VAL A 54 6.34 10.96 -11.11
CA VAL A 54 5.42 10.39 -10.09
C VAL A 54 6.16 10.11 -8.78
N LEU A 55 7.37 9.52 -8.84
CA LEU A 55 8.16 9.20 -7.64
C LEU A 55 8.65 10.47 -6.94
N GLU A 56 9.13 11.46 -7.68
CA GLU A 56 9.59 12.75 -7.14
C GLU A 56 8.48 13.52 -6.43
N LYS A 57 7.25 13.49 -6.97
CA LYS A 57 6.10 14.15 -6.34
C LYS A 57 5.51 13.37 -5.16
N ASN A 58 5.77 12.07 -5.07
CA ASN A 58 5.27 11.25 -3.97
C ASN A 58 6.27 11.24 -2.81
N THR A 59 6.32 12.33 -2.05
CA THR A 59 7.18 12.45 -0.86
C THR A 59 6.90 11.35 0.17
N GLY A 60 5.65 10.91 0.29
CA GLY A 60 5.26 9.81 1.18
C GLY A 60 5.93 8.47 0.81
N PHE A 61 6.21 8.23 -0.47
CA PHE A 61 6.97 7.04 -0.89
C PHE A 61 8.40 7.04 -0.35
N ASN A 62 9.06 8.21 -0.29
CA ASN A 62 10.40 8.33 0.31
C ASN A 62 10.36 8.03 1.81
N THR A 63 9.36 8.55 2.53
CA THR A 63 9.16 8.26 3.96
C THR A 63 9.00 6.76 4.21
N VAL A 64 8.16 6.11 3.40
CA VAL A 64 7.90 4.66 3.47
C VAL A 64 9.15 3.84 3.14
N MET A 65 9.98 4.29 2.19
CA MET A 65 11.28 3.67 1.92
C MET A 65 12.27 3.82 3.10
N SER A 66 12.29 4.96 3.77
CA SER A 66 13.12 5.15 4.98
C SER A 66 12.68 4.21 6.11
N ILE A 67 11.37 4.04 6.31
CA ILE A 67 10.81 3.05 7.24
C ILE A 67 11.26 1.63 6.88
N ARG A 68 11.21 1.25 5.59
CA ARG A 68 11.69 -0.06 5.13
C ARG A 68 13.16 -0.29 5.49
N TYR A 69 14.03 0.69 5.32
CA TYR A 69 15.45 0.55 5.67
C TYR A 69 15.66 0.31 7.16
N ILE A 70 14.89 0.99 8.02
CA ILE A 70 14.87 0.71 9.47
C ILE A 70 14.42 -0.72 9.74
N LEU A 71 13.30 -1.15 9.16
CA LEU A 71 12.74 -2.49 9.37
C LEU A 71 13.69 -3.61 8.92
N LEU A 72 14.49 -3.38 7.88
CA LEU A 72 15.51 -4.32 7.40
C LEU A 72 16.83 -4.26 8.17
N ASN A 73 16.96 -3.36 9.15
CA ASN A 73 18.21 -3.02 9.81
C ASN A 73 19.35 -2.71 8.82
N LYS A 74 18.98 -2.15 7.65
CA LYS A 74 19.92 -1.74 6.62
C LYS A 74 20.18 -0.26 6.82
N THR A 75 21.23 0.04 7.57
CA THR A 75 21.80 1.38 7.70
C THR A 75 22.36 1.82 6.35
N SER A 76 21.52 2.37 5.48
CA SER A 76 22.02 3.37 4.54
C SER A 76 22.46 4.58 5.38
N ASN A 77 23.51 5.28 4.96
CA ASN A 77 24.08 6.48 5.59
C ASN A 77 23.11 7.69 5.71
N ASN A 78 21.80 7.44 5.71
CA ASN A 78 20.75 8.43 5.76
C ASN A 78 20.27 8.52 7.20
N ASN A 79 20.63 9.65 7.81
CA ASN A 79 20.10 10.25 9.02
C ASN A 79 18.69 9.74 9.40
N TYR A 80 18.62 8.71 10.25
CA TYR A 80 17.38 8.29 10.93
C TYR A 80 16.69 9.44 11.67
N SER A 81 17.42 10.53 11.93
CA SER A 81 16.96 11.75 12.57
C SER A 81 15.92 12.56 11.78
N GLU A 82 15.62 12.20 10.52
CA GLU A 82 14.58 12.87 9.72
C GLU A 82 13.22 12.16 9.78
N ILE A 83 13.12 10.97 10.37
CA ILE A 83 11.84 10.26 10.45
C ILE A 83 11.10 10.69 11.73
N GLU A 84 9.95 11.32 11.55
CA GLU A 84 9.10 11.86 12.62
C GLU A 84 8.40 10.77 13.47
N TYR A 85 8.59 9.49 13.14
CA TYR A 85 7.93 8.37 13.80
C TYR A 85 8.76 7.76 14.93
N THR A 86 8.10 7.47 16.03
CA THR A 86 8.67 6.69 17.13
C THR A 86 8.97 5.24 16.68
N PRO A 87 9.90 4.54 17.35
CA PRO A 87 10.17 3.12 17.05
C PRO A 87 8.92 2.23 17.11
N LYS A 88 7.98 2.55 18.00
CA LYS A 88 6.71 1.83 18.13
C LYS A 88 5.83 2.03 16.89
N GLU A 89 5.69 3.26 16.41
CA GLU A 89 4.91 3.56 15.20
C GLU A 89 5.52 2.91 13.96
N ILE A 90 6.85 2.94 13.83
CA ILE A 90 7.57 2.23 12.77
C ILE A 90 7.26 0.73 12.80
N MET A 91 7.25 0.11 13.99
CA MET A 91 6.91 -1.31 14.14
C MET A 91 5.46 -1.59 13.73
N CYS A 92 4.52 -0.68 14.05
CA CYS A 92 3.12 -0.81 13.61
C CYS A 92 2.98 -0.75 12.07
N MET A 93 3.92 -0.11 11.36
CA MET A 93 3.92 -0.04 9.90
C MET A 93 4.50 -1.29 9.23
N LYS A 94 4.93 -2.32 9.98
CA LYS A 94 5.48 -3.57 9.43
C LYS A 94 4.58 -4.23 8.39
N TYR A 95 3.26 -4.11 8.52
CA TYR A 95 2.25 -4.65 7.60
C TYR A 95 1.41 -3.54 6.96
N ALA A 96 1.92 -2.31 6.90
CA ALA A 96 1.21 -1.22 6.25
C ALA A 96 1.04 -1.52 4.74
N PRO A 97 -0.17 -1.43 4.19
CA PRO A 97 -0.38 -1.64 2.77
C PRO A 97 0.21 -0.48 1.95
N VAL A 98 0.82 -0.81 0.81
CA VAL A 98 1.41 0.18 -0.11
C VAL A 98 0.37 0.70 -1.13
N THR A 99 -0.77 0.02 -1.23
CA THR A 99 -1.88 0.36 -2.15
C THR A 99 -3.12 0.80 -1.37
N SER A 100 -3.99 1.56 -2.02
CA SER A 100 -5.29 1.99 -1.46
C SER A 100 -6.35 0.88 -1.46
N VAL A 101 -6.00 -0.33 -1.92
CA VAL A 101 -6.95 -1.41 -2.20
C VAL A 101 -7.70 -1.84 -0.94
N ASP A 102 -7.02 -1.95 0.20
CA ASP A 102 -7.66 -2.29 1.47
C ASP A 102 -8.64 -1.21 1.95
N VAL A 103 -8.32 0.05 1.66
CA VAL A 103 -9.22 1.18 1.91
C VAL A 103 -10.44 1.06 0.99
N GLU A 104 -10.25 0.84 -0.30
CA GLU A 104 -11.35 0.69 -1.28
C GLU A 104 -12.28 -0.48 -0.94
N ARG A 105 -11.74 -1.63 -0.54
CA ARG A 105 -12.52 -2.78 -0.05
C ARG A 105 -13.34 -2.41 1.18
N SER A 106 -12.74 -1.70 2.13
CA SER A 106 -13.42 -1.23 3.34
C SER A 106 -14.54 -0.24 3.02
N PHE A 107 -14.28 0.74 2.16
CA PHE A 107 -15.28 1.71 1.69
C PHE A 107 -16.42 1.04 0.91
N SER A 108 -16.14 0.00 0.13
CA SER A 108 -17.16 -0.80 -0.54
C SER A 108 -18.13 -1.44 0.48
N ARG A 109 -17.61 -1.95 1.61
CA ARG A 109 -18.43 -2.46 2.72
C ARG A 109 -19.23 -1.33 3.38
N TYR A 110 -18.59 -0.20 3.65
CA TYR A 110 -19.24 0.98 4.23
C TYR A 110 -20.29 1.61 3.32
N LYS A 111 -20.30 1.29 2.02
CA LYS A 111 -21.29 1.80 1.07
C LYS A 111 -22.73 1.53 1.51
N ALA A 112 -23.00 0.45 2.26
CA ALA A 112 -24.34 0.20 2.80
C ALA A 112 -24.72 1.20 3.91
N MET A 113 -23.73 1.70 4.66
CA MET A 113 -23.89 2.64 5.78
C MET A 113 -23.89 4.10 5.34
N LEU A 114 -23.04 4.45 4.37
CA LEU A 114 -22.81 5.81 3.89
C LEU A 114 -23.83 6.26 2.83
N ARG A 115 -24.71 5.36 2.37
CA ARG A 115 -25.79 5.73 1.45
C ARG A 115 -26.72 6.73 2.14
N PRO A 116 -27.16 7.79 1.42
CA PRO A 116 -28.27 8.59 1.90
C PRO A 116 -29.46 7.66 2.14
N ASN A 117 -30.16 7.82 3.27
CA ASN A 117 -31.49 7.26 3.50
C ASN A 117 -31.63 5.84 4.12
N ARG A 118 -30.68 5.37 4.95
CA ARG A 118 -30.90 4.19 5.83
C ARG A 118 -30.49 4.47 7.27
N ARG A 119 -31.47 4.92 8.08
CA ARG A 119 -31.40 5.20 9.53
C ARG A 119 -30.36 6.27 9.90
N HIS A 120 -30.78 7.29 10.63
CA HIS A 120 -29.85 8.25 11.23
C HIS A 120 -29.03 7.53 12.32
N PHE A 121 -27.75 7.31 12.05
CA PHE A 121 -26.83 6.88 13.09
C PHE A 121 -26.47 8.08 13.98
N THR A 122 -26.43 7.86 15.29
CA THR A 122 -25.60 8.70 16.16
C THR A 122 -24.14 8.42 15.86
N PHE A 123 -23.24 9.36 16.20
CA PHE A 123 -21.81 9.18 15.97
C PHE A 123 -21.26 7.90 16.65
N GLU A 124 -21.71 7.60 17.88
CA GLU A 124 -21.31 6.37 18.59
C GLU A 124 -21.78 5.10 17.88
N ASN A 125 -23.04 5.05 17.41
CA ASN A 125 -23.54 3.90 16.67
C ASN A 125 -22.80 3.72 15.33
N PHE A 126 -22.46 4.83 14.67
CA PHE A 126 -21.67 4.81 13.45
C PHE A 126 -20.26 4.25 13.70
N LYS A 127 -19.58 4.74 14.75
CA LYS A 127 -18.26 4.26 15.16
C LYS A 127 -18.25 2.77 15.43
N LEU A 128 -19.19 2.28 16.24
CA LEU A 128 -19.32 0.84 16.53
C LEU A 128 -19.50 0.03 15.25
N TYR A 129 -20.40 0.47 14.36
CA TYR A 129 -20.68 -0.24 13.13
C TYR A 129 -19.47 -0.24 12.17
N VAL A 130 -18.73 0.87 12.05
CA VAL A 130 -17.49 0.95 11.26
C VAL A 130 -16.47 -0.05 11.80
N VAL A 131 -16.22 -0.05 13.11
CA VAL A 131 -15.27 -0.97 13.75
C VAL A 131 -15.64 -2.44 13.49
N SER A 132 -16.91 -2.80 13.60
CA SER A 132 -17.38 -4.16 13.29
C SER A 132 -17.17 -4.58 11.83
N ASN A 133 -17.05 -3.63 10.89
CA ASN A 133 -16.83 -3.92 9.47
C ASN A 133 -15.35 -3.83 9.04
N CYS A 134 -14.49 -3.22 9.87
CA CYS A 134 -13.03 -3.19 9.69
C CYS A 134 -12.40 -4.57 9.89
N PHE A 135 -12.91 -5.34 10.86
CA PHE A 135 -12.40 -6.66 11.25
C PHE A 135 -13.47 -7.72 10.97
N PRO A 136 -13.73 -8.06 9.69
CA PRO A 136 -14.59 -9.21 9.41
C PRO A 136 -14.00 -10.41 10.13
N HIS A 137 -14.85 -11.21 10.79
CA HIS A 137 -14.42 -12.47 11.37
C HIS A 137 -13.64 -13.23 10.30
N GLU A 138 -12.34 -13.43 10.54
CA GLU A 138 -11.60 -14.43 9.81
C GLU A 138 -12.31 -15.73 10.14
N ASP A 139 -12.72 -16.49 9.12
CA ASP A 139 -13.20 -17.85 9.34
C ASP A 139 -12.07 -18.55 10.11
N TYR A 140 -12.28 -18.76 11.40
CA TYR A 140 -11.47 -19.69 12.16
C TYR A 140 -11.74 -21.02 11.47
N ASP A 141 -10.77 -21.49 10.71
CA ASP A 141 -10.77 -22.87 10.24
C ASP A 141 -10.68 -23.70 11.53
N ASP A 142 -11.83 -24.08 12.06
CA ASP A 142 -12.02 -24.98 13.20
C ASP A 142 -11.63 -26.41 12.78
N SER A 143 -10.44 -26.57 12.19
CA SER A 143 -9.81 -27.87 12.00
C SER A 143 -8.94 -28.13 13.25
N GLU A 144 -9.50 -28.98 14.11
CA GLU A 144 -8.89 -29.60 15.30
C GLU A 144 -7.45 -30.09 15.11
#